data_AF-A0A0F9DTJ3-F1
#
_entry.id   AF-A0A0F9DTJ3-F1
#
_cell.length_a   1.000
_cell.length_b   1.000
_cell.length_c   1.000
_cell.angle_alpha   90.00
_cell.angle_beta   90.00
_cell.angle_gamma   90.00
#
_symmetry.space_group_name_H-M   'P 1'
#
loop_
_entity.id
_entity.type
_entity.pdbx_description
1 polymer ?
#
loop_
_entity_poly.entity_id
_entity_poly.type
_entity_poly.pdbx_seq_one_letter_code
_entity_poly.pdbx_strand_id
1 'polypeptide(L)'
;MEQLIIFEGISGGGKTTLFTPVHRARNYEDLHIHRFTPTQWVYAQLHDRSVKVEQLQAVEQALEKIVPTLVVWCRPDPQVALDRKLAEGDPNLMEGDFVKADHLYWRYFNEVSTFTRVIELATDKLSVDTCVEIIIEVLREYEDPRS
;
A
#
# COMPACT_ATOMS: atom_id res chain seq x y z
N MET A 1 17.81 11.86 -0.86
CA MET A 1 18.13 10.65 -0.07
C MET A 1 17.20 9.59 -0.60
N GLU A 2 17.69 8.41 -0.99
CA GLU A 2 16.82 7.35 -1.53
C GLU A 2 15.80 6.92 -0.47
N GLN A 3 14.52 6.89 -0.83
CA GLN A 3 13.43 6.45 0.04
C GLN A 3 12.86 5.12 -0.46
N LEU A 4 12.17 4.42 0.43
CA LEU A 4 11.41 3.22 0.09
C LEU A 4 9.92 3.55 0.07
N ILE A 5 9.26 3.30 -1.06
CA ILE A 5 7.81 3.46 -1.21
C ILE A 5 7.15 2.09 -1.32
N ILE A 6 6.28 1.76 -0.37
CA ILE A 6 5.56 0.48 -0.35
C ILE A 6 4.12 0.73 -0.76
N PHE A 7 3.68 0.15 -1.87
CA PHE A 7 2.30 0.22 -2.32
C PHE A 7 1.50 -0.98 -1.84
N GLU A 8 0.44 -0.71 -1.06
CA GLU A 8 -0.39 -1.69 -0.35
C GLU A 8 -1.88 -1.51 -0.67
N GLY A 9 -2.68 -2.52 -0.33
CA GLY A 9 -4.14 -2.49 -0.47
C GLY A 9 -4.69 -3.65 -1.28
N ILE A 10 -6.02 -3.70 -1.42
CA ILE A 10 -6.74 -4.79 -2.08
C ILE A 10 -6.36 -4.95 -3.57
N SER A 11 -6.60 -6.14 -4.13
CA SER A 11 -6.51 -6.35 -5.58
C SER A 11 -7.43 -5.35 -6.29
N GLY A 12 -7.03 -4.77 -7.43
CA GLY A 12 -7.80 -3.67 -8.07
C GLY A 12 -7.64 -2.29 -7.40
N GLY A 13 -6.83 -2.20 -6.33
CA GLY A 13 -6.58 -0.98 -5.57
C GLY A 13 -5.88 0.16 -6.33
N GLY A 14 -5.31 -0.09 -7.51
CA GLY A 14 -4.57 0.94 -8.27
C GLY A 14 -3.06 1.02 -7.97
N LYS A 15 -2.51 0.08 -7.19
CA LYS A 15 -1.07 0.01 -6.87
C LYS A 15 -0.18 0.10 -8.11
N THR A 16 -0.39 -0.78 -9.09
CA THR A 16 0.40 -0.82 -10.33
C THR A 16 0.21 0.43 -11.18
N THR A 17 -1.00 1.00 -11.17
CA THR A 17 -1.33 2.25 -11.87
C THR A 17 -0.53 3.43 -11.31
N LEU A 18 -0.31 3.49 -9.99
CA LEU A 18 0.46 4.56 -9.35
C LEU A 18 1.98 4.35 -9.41
N PHE A 19 2.44 3.11 -9.53
CA PHE A 19 3.86 2.77 -9.49
C PHE A 19 4.71 3.53 -10.52
N THR A 20 4.34 3.47 -11.80
CA THR A 20 5.11 4.11 -12.88
C THR A 20 5.05 5.64 -12.83
N PRO A 21 3.87 6.28 -12.64
CA PRO A 21 3.79 7.72 -12.47
C PRO A 21 4.64 8.26 -11.31
N VAL A 22 4.61 7.61 -10.14
CA VAL A 22 5.42 8.03 -8.98
C VAL A 22 6.91 7.90 -9.29
N HIS A 23 7.34 6.78 -9.89
CA HIS A 23 8.75 6.60 -10.28
C HIS A 23 9.23 7.71 -11.22
N ARG A 24 8.41 8.07 -12.21
CA ARG A 24 8.74 9.15 -13.16
C ARG A 24 8.82 10.50 -12.44
N ALA A 25 7.88 10.80 -11.55
CA ALA A 25 7.86 12.04 -10.79
C ALA A 25 9.06 12.17 -9.83
N ARG A 26 9.60 11.04 -9.35
CA ARG A 26 10.81 10.97 -8.52
C ARG A 26 12.09 10.69 -9.31
N ASN A 27 12.05 10.80 -10.63
CA ASN A 27 13.19 10.54 -11.51
C ASN A 27 13.91 9.19 -11.22
N TYR A 28 13.12 8.18 -10.81
CA TYR A 28 13.59 6.83 -10.46
C TYR A 28 14.59 6.76 -9.30
N GLU A 29 14.62 7.77 -8.43
CA GLU A 29 15.53 7.82 -7.28
C GLU A 29 15.11 6.88 -6.13
N ASP A 30 13.83 6.54 -6.01
CA ASP A 30 13.29 5.76 -4.91
C ASP A 30 13.12 4.28 -5.26
N LEU A 31 13.31 3.40 -4.27
CA LEU A 31 12.98 1.98 -4.39
C LEU A 31 11.48 1.81 -4.14
N HIS A 32 10.81 1.05 -4.99
CA HIS A 32 9.38 0.77 -4.82
C HIS A 32 9.15 -0.73 -4.62
N ILE A 33 8.29 -1.06 -3.65
CA ILE A 33 7.84 -2.43 -3.38
C ILE A 33 6.34 -2.54 -3.57
N HIS A 34 5.92 -3.60 -4.26
CA HIS A 34 4.52 -4.02 -4.33
C HIS A 34 4.30 -5.17 -3.37
N ARG A 35 3.47 -4.95 -2.34
CA ARG A 35 3.11 -5.94 -1.31
C ARG A 35 4.29 -6.27 -0.39
N PHE A 36 4.03 -6.19 0.90
CA PHE A 36 4.95 -6.42 1.98
C PHE A 36 4.19 -7.07 3.15
N THR A 37 4.50 -6.69 4.38
CA THR A 37 3.89 -7.23 5.60
C THR A 37 2.36 -7.03 5.68
N PRO A 38 1.75 -5.91 5.24
CA PRO A 38 0.28 -5.77 5.25
C PRO A 38 -0.40 -6.81 4.35
N THR A 39 0.01 -6.90 3.08
CA THR A 39 -0.53 -7.91 2.17
C THR A 39 -0.34 -9.33 2.71
N GLN A 40 0.83 -9.64 3.28
CA GLN A 40 1.10 -10.97 3.84
C GLN A 40 0.13 -11.32 4.97
N TRP A 41 -0.11 -10.39 5.90
CA TRP A 41 -1.04 -10.60 7.00
C TRP A 41 -2.48 -10.73 6.52
N VAL A 42 -2.94 -9.83 5.64
CA VAL A 42 -4.31 -9.88 5.10
C VAL A 42 -4.55 -11.20 4.37
N TYR A 43 -3.62 -11.64 3.53
CA TYR A 43 -3.73 -12.92 2.83
C TYR A 43 -3.77 -14.11 3.81
N ALA A 44 -2.96 -14.08 4.87
CA ALA A 44 -3.00 -15.11 5.90
C ALA A 44 -4.38 -15.16 6.59
N GLN A 45 -4.96 -14.01 6.95
CA GLN A 45 -6.29 -13.92 7.58
C GLN A 45 -7.43 -14.33 6.64
N LEU A 46 -7.32 -14.02 5.34
CA LEU A 46 -8.33 -14.41 4.35
C LEU A 46 -8.42 -15.94 4.19
N HIS A 47 -7.31 -16.64 4.36
CA HIS A 47 -7.20 -18.09 4.17
C HIS A 47 -6.99 -18.88 5.48
N ASP A 48 -7.32 -18.28 6.63
CA ASP A 48 -7.21 -18.89 7.97
C ASP A 48 -5.82 -19.50 8.25
N ARG A 49 -4.76 -18.85 7.74
CA ARG A 49 -3.37 -19.25 7.95
C ARG A 49 -2.76 -18.52 9.13
N SER A 50 -1.95 -19.22 9.91
CA SER A 50 -1.18 -18.61 10.99
C SER A 50 -0.08 -17.71 10.43
N VAL A 51 0.03 -16.49 10.96
CA VAL A 51 1.17 -15.60 10.75
C VAL A 51 1.66 -15.07 12.10
N LYS A 52 2.98 -15.01 12.29
CA LYS A 52 3.57 -14.48 13.52
C LYS A 52 3.64 -12.96 13.42
N VAL A 53 2.70 -12.27 14.06
CA VAL A 53 2.58 -10.80 14.01
C VAL A 53 3.88 -10.12 14.46
N GLU A 54 4.52 -10.65 15.48
CA GLU A 54 5.76 -10.09 16.04
C GLU A 54 6.90 -10.12 15.03
N GLN A 55 6.92 -11.11 14.12
CA GLN A 55 7.92 -11.19 13.06
C GLN A 55 7.67 -10.14 11.97
N LEU A 56 6.41 -9.89 11.62
CA LEU A 56 6.06 -8.84 10.66
C LEU A 56 6.46 -7.47 11.21
N GLN A 57 6.08 -7.17 12.46
CA GLN A 57 6.42 -5.94 13.15
C GLN A 57 7.93 -5.75 13.30
N ALA A 58 8.67 -6.81 13.64
CA ALA A 58 10.13 -6.73 13.72
C ALA A 58 10.78 -6.37 12.38
N VAL A 59 10.23 -6.87 11.26
CA VAL A 59 10.71 -6.54 9.91
C VAL A 59 10.40 -5.08 9.56
N GLU A 60 9.19 -4.60 9.82
CA GLU A 60 8.79 -3.20 9.59
C GLU A 60 9.70 -2.23 10.36
N GLN A 61 9.89 -2.47 11.67
CA GLN A 61 10.75 -1.65 12.51
C GLN A 61 12.23 -1.70 12.09
N ALA A 62 12.71 -2.86 11.64
CA ALA A 62 14.08 -2.98 11.15
C ALA A 62 14.27 -2.22 9.84
N LEU A 63 13.28 -2.26 8.95
CA LEU A 63 13.28 -1.56 7.68
C LEU A 63 13.31 -0.04 7.86
N GLU A 64 12.43 0.53 8.69
CA GLU A 64 12.38 1.97 8.95
C GLU A 64 13.65 2.53 9.61
N LYS A 65 14.45 1.69 10.28
CA LYS A 65 15.77 2.09 10.82
C LYS A 65 16.85 2.21 9.75
N ILE A 66 16.67 1.56 8.60
CA ILE A 66 17.68 1.47 7.54
C ILE A 66 17.36 2.46 6.43
N VAL A 67 16.09 2.60 6.07
CA VAL A 67 15.64 3.45 4.96
C VAL A 67 14.36 4.19 5.35
N PRO A 68 14.27 5.51 5.10
CA PRO A 68 13.02 6.24 5.20
C PRO A 68 11.95 5.54 4.35
N THR A 69 10.87 5.10 4.99
CA THR A 69 9.83 4.30 4.35
C THR A 69 8.51 5.06 4.36
N LEU A 70 7.85 5.12 3.21
CA LEU A 70 6.48 5.59 3.06
C LEU A 70 5.61 4.43 2.59
N VAL A 71 4.56 4.12 3.34
CA VAL A 71 3.53 3.19 2.90
C VAL A 71 2.38 3.95 2.27
N VAL A 72 2.08 3.62 1.02
CA VAL A 72 0.92 4.14 0.28
C VAL A 72 -0.15 3.06 0.29
N TRP A 73 -1.17 3.25 1.13
CA TRP A 73 -2.33 2.38 1.18
C TRP A 73 -3.35 2.83 0.14
N CYS A 74 -3.39 2.11 -0.99
CA CYS A 74 -4.35 2.34 -2.06
C CYS A 74 -5.71 1.71 -1.69
N ARG A 75 -6.68 2.55 -1.37
CA ARG A 75 -7.96 2.15 -0.76
C ARG A 75 -9.16 2.70 -1.55
N PRO A 76 -9.50 2.11 -2.71
CA PRO A 76 -10.77 2.42 -3.36
C PRO A 76 -11.94 1.84 -2.58
N ASP A 77 -13.17 2.23 -2.93
CA ASP A 77 -14.34 1.44 -2.59
C ASP A 77 -14.17 -0.03 -3.06
N PRO A 78 -14.48 -1.05 -2.22
CA PRO A 78 -14.31 -2.46 -2.57
C PRO A 78 -15.06 -2.88 -3.84
N GLN A 79 -16.23 -2.30 -4.11
CA GLN A 79 -17.01 -2.59 -5.32
C GLN A 79 -16.29 -2.07 -6.55
N VAL A 80 -15.71 -0.88 -6.50
CA VAL A 80 -14.91 -0.32 -7.61
C VAL A 80 -13.69 -1.19 -7.89
N ALA A 81 -13.04 -1.72 -6.86
CA ALA A 81 -11.91 -2.65 -7.02
C ALA A 81 -12.32 -3.97 -7.69
N LEU A 82 -13.49 -4.51 -7.31
CA LEU A 82 -14.08 -5.69 -7.93
C LEU A 82 -14.42 -5.44 -9.41
N ASP A 83 -15.07 -4.32 -9.72
CA ASP A 83 -15.46 -3.95 -11.09
C ASP A 83 -14.22 -3.82 -12.00
N ARG A 84 -13.14 -3.22 -11.50
CA ARG A 84 -11.84 -3.15 -12.22
C ARG A 84 -11.30 -4.55 -12.54
N LYS A 85 -11.41 -5.49 -11.61
CA LYS A 85 -10.92 -6.87 -11.79
C LYS A 85 -11.79 -7.68 -12.74
N LEU A 86 -13.11 -7.51 -12.69
CA LEU A 86 -14.05 -8.07 -13.67
C LEU A 86 -13.74 -7.56 -15.08
N ALA A 87 -13.42 -6.28 -15.24
CA ALA A 87 -13.06 -5.69 -16.53
C ALA A 87 -11.74 -6.22 -17.10
N GLU A 88 -10.79 -6.63 -16.24
CA GLU A 88 -9.53 -7.28 -16.65
C GLU A 88 -9.73 -8.74 -17.11
N GLY A 89 -10.93 -9.30 -16.93
CA GLY A 89 -11.25 -10.67 -17.33
C GLY A 89 -10.60 -11.74 -16.45
N ASP A 90 -10.30 -11.43 -15.19
CA ASP A 90 -9.62 -12.35 -14.26
C ASP A 90 -10.53 -13.53 -13.89
N PRO A 91 -10.27 -14.76 -14.38
CA PRO A 91 -11.15 -15.91 -14.11
C PRO A 91 -11.07 -16.40 -12.65
N ASN A 92 -10.10 -15.92 -11.87
CA ASN A 92 -9.90 -16.29 -10.46
C ASN A 92 -10.56 -15.30 -9.48
N LEU A 93 -11.48 -14.46 -9.96
CA LEU A 93 -12.28 -13.52 -9.18
C LEU A 93 -13.05 -14.15 -8.00
N MET A 94 -13.24 -15.48 -8.01
CA MET A 94 -14.06 -16.21 -7.05
C MET A 94 -13.52 -16.30 -5.60
N GLU A 95 -12.29 -15.86 -5.31
CA GLU A 95 -11.67 -16.14 -3.99
C GLU A 95 -11.46 -14.94 -3.05
N GLY A 96 -11.80 -13.71 -3.47
CA GLY A 96 -11.58 -12.53 -2.64
C GLY A 96 -12.88 -11.92 -2.14
N ASP A 97 -13.18 -12.02 -0.85
CA ASP A 97 -14.12 -11.09 -0.21
C ASP A 97 -13.42 -9.72 -0.12
N PHE A 98 -13.61 -8.87 -1.15
CA PHE A 98 -12.98 -7.54 -1.25
C PHE A 98 -13.32 -6.65 -0.06
N VAL A 99 -14.53 -6.79 0.48
CA VAL A 99 -14.98 -6.05 1.67
C VAL A 99 -14.23 -6.54 2.90
N LYS A 100 -14.13 -7.86 3.09
CA LYS A 100 -13.31 -8.45 4.17
C LYS A 100 -11.83 -8.06 4.01
N ALA A 101 -11.30 -8.07 2.79
CA ALA A 101 -9.93 -7.68 2.53
C ALA A 101 -9.67 -6.20 2.89
N ASP A 102 -10.56 -5.28 2.50
CA ASP A 102 -10.46 -3.86 2.90
C ASP A 102 -10.51 -3.70 4.42
N HIS A 103 -11.47 -4.39 5.08
CA HIS A 103 -11.57 -4.36 6.54
C HIS A 103 -10.30 -4.91 7.22
N LEU A 104 -9.70 -5.97 6.68
CA LEU A 104 -8.44 -6.52 7.18
C LEU A 104 -7.26 -5.57 6.96
N TYR A 105 -7.17 -4.86 5.82
CA TYR A 105 -6.15 -3.82 5.64
C TYR A 105 -6.33 -2.68 6.64
N TRP A 106 -7.57 -2.21 6.83
CA TRP A 106 -7.88 -1.20 7.84
C TRP A 106 -7.42 -1.66 9.22
N ARG A 107 -7.77 -2.89 9.60
CA ARG A 107 -7.35 -3.47 10.88
C ARG A 107 -5.83 -3.57 10.98
N TYR A 108 -5.16 -3.98 9.91
CA TYR A 108 -3.71 -4.08 9.89
C TYR A 108 -3.05 -2.72 10.19
N PHE A 109 -3.42 -1.68 9.43
CA PHE A 109 -2.79 -0.37 9.59
C PHE A 109 -3.16 0.34 10.90
N ASN A 110 -4.32 0.05 11.48
CA ASN A 110 -4.75 0.69 12.74
C ASN A 110 -4.35 -0.08 14.01
N GLU A 111 -4.19 -1.41 13.94
CA GLU A 111 -4.01 -2.25 15.14
C GLU A 111 -2.73 -3.09 15.13
N VAL A 112 -2.14 -3.35 13.96
CA VAL A 112 -1.07 -4.34 13.81
C VAL A 112 0.24 -3.71 13.34
N SER A 113 0.18 -2.80 12.38
CA SER A 113 1.35 -2.23 11.75
C SER A 113 2.14 -1.36 12.72
N THR A 114 3.45 -1.36 12.53
CA THR A 114 4.41 -0.49 13.21
C THR A 114 4.96 0.60 12.31
N PHE A 115 4.57 0.62 11.03
CA PHE A 115 4.94 1.69 10.12
C PHE A 115 4.47 3.04 10.66
N THR A 116 5.41 3.96 10.80
CA THR A 116 5.12 5.29 11.32
C THR A 116 4.50 6.21 10.28
N ARG A 117 4.64 5.87 8.99
CA ARG A 117 4.31 6.71 7.84
C ARG A 117 3.46 5.94 6.84
N VAL A 118 2.16 6.02 7.05
CA VAL A 118 1.15 5.43 6.16
C VAL A 118 0.24 6.54 5.66
N ILE A 119 0.08 6.64 4.35
CA ILE A 119 -0.94 7.52 3.74
C ILE A 119 -2.03 6.65 3.12
N GLU A 120 -3.28 7.01 3.39
CA GLU A 120 -4.45 6.40 2.77
C GLU A 120 -4.85 7.23 1.54
N LEU A 121 -4.96 6.57 0.38
CA LEU A 121 -5.42 7.21 -0.86
C LEU A 121 -6.70 6.54 -1.36
N ALA A 122 -7.78 7.33 -1.45
CA ALA A 122 -9.04 6.92 -2.07
C ALA A 122 -8.92 6.89 -3.61
N THR A 123 -8.31 5.84 -4.15
CA THR A 123 -7.93 5.73 -5.57
C THR A 123 -9.12 5.54 -6.54
N ASP A 124 -10.34 5.47 -6.02
CA ASP A 124 -11.61 5.55 -6.75
C ASP A 124 -12.12 6.98 -6.91
N LYS A 125 -11.71 7.89 -6.03
CA LYS A 125 -12.16 9.29 -5.98
C LYS A 125 -11.12 10.28 -6.47
N LEU A 126 -9.84 9.93 -6.31
CA LEU A 126 -8.71 10.74 -6.71
C LEU A 126 -8.21 10.35 -8.10
N SER A 127 -7.78 11.35 -8.87
CA SER A 127 -7.06 11.10 -10.12
C SER A 127 -5.66 10.53 -9.82
N VAL A 128 -5.05 9.88 -10.82
CA VAL A 128 -3.67 9.41 -10.74
C VAL A 128 -2.72 10.56 -10.45
N ASP A 129 -2.86 11.69 -11.16
CA ASP A 129 -2.01 12.86 -10.99
C ASP A 129 -2.12 13.43 -9.57
N THR A 130 -3.33 13.56 -9.04
CA THR A 130 -3.57 14.00 -7.65
C THR A 130 -2.95 13.04 -6.63
N CYS A 131 -3.07 11.73 -6.86
CA CYS A 131 -2.42 10.74 -5.99
C CYS A 131 -0.90 10.89 -6.01
N VAL A 132 -0.31 11.11 -7.19
CA VAL A 132 1.13 11.35 -7.34
C VAL A 132 1.53 12.61 -6.59
N GLU A 133 0.82 13.72 -6.80
CA GLU A 133 1.09 14.99 -6.10
C GLU A 133 1.13 14.81 -4.58
N ILE A 134 0.12 14.16 -4.00
CA ILE A 134 0.07 13.88 -2.55
C ILE A 134 1.28 13.06 -2.10
N ILE A 135 1.65 12.00 -2.85
CA ILE A 135 2.82 11.17 -2.52
C ILE A 135 4.10 12.00 -2.55
N ILE A 136 4.28 12.83 -3.59
CA ILE A 136 5.49 13.66 -3.75
C ILE A 136 5.58 14.72 -2.65
N GLU A 137 4.47 15.33 -2.25
CA GLU A 137 4.44 16.31 -1.17
C GLU A 137 4.87 15.67 0.15
N VAL A 138 4.32 14.50 0.49
CA VAL A 138 4.71 13.75 1.69
C VAL A 138 6.19 13.35 1.66
N LEU A 139 6.70 12.93 0.50
CA LEU A 139 8.12 12.60 0.35
C LEU A 139 9.04 13.82 0.55
N ARG A 140 8.60 15.02 0.14
CA ARG A 140 9.36 16.27 0.31
C ARG A 140 9.42 16.70 1.77
N GLU A 141 8.36 16.51 2.55
CA GLU A 141 8.36 16.78 3.99
C GLU A 141 9.45 16.00 4.74
N TYR A 142 9.87 14.84 4.19
CA TYR A 142 10.96 14.02 4.72
C TYR A 142 12.36 14.45 4.30
N GLU A 143 12.46 15.23 3.24
CA GLU A 143 13.75 15.72 2.74
C GLU A 143 14.17 17.04 3.39
N ASP A 144 13.25 17.80 3.99
CA ASP A 144 13.59 19.04 4.72
C ASP A 144 14.04 18.70 6.16
N PRO A 145 15.31 18.90 6.53
CA PRO A 145 15.88 18.54 7.84
C PRO A 145 15.38 19.42 9.01
N ARG A 146 14.28 20.15 8.82
CA ARG A 146 13.64 21.04 9.81
C ARG A 146 12.29 20.53 10.33
N SER A 147 11.83 19.37 9.86
CA SER A 147 10.63 18.65 10.36
C SER A 147 10.95 17.63 11.45
#